data_AF-A0A5N9I9C8-F1
#
_entry.id   AF-A0A5N9I9C8-F1
#
_cell.length_a   1.000
_cell.length_b   1.000
_cell.length_c   1.000
_cell.angle_alpha   90.00
_cell.angle_beta   90.00
_cell.angle_gamma   90.00
#
_symmetry.space_group_name_H-M   'P 1'
#
loop_
_entity.id
_entity.type
_entity.pdbx_description
1 polymer ?
#
loop_
_entity_poly.entity_id
_entity_poly.type
_entity_poly.pdbx_seq_one_letter_code
_entity_poly.pdbx_strand_id
1 'polypeptide(L)'
;MIARTLACMLLSGWLCLAAQARDYRFSDAHLHYVDFFQETEGMPALIKAMDDAGVEHSMISGIPVAKKWHEDEPKRPRYYAGDDADAYWYSATDTYVAAALEKLPAEQRKRFHPFLSGFNPVDKNAVSHIERMLELNPGLWQGIGEVFTRHDDLTALTSGDTPRANNEAMTRIYHLAAERDMPVLLHSNITSKRERNPLYLAEIEEPLRNHPHTRFIWAHAGSSAEIHRHQTQMDFLLPVLTRLLVDYPNLYVDLSWSVLEPYLLDEQGVPRQEWVALVERYPDRFMLGSDVVGRFGSLGEQMHGFRPFLDALPEDVANKVARDNFLAVLPKGKK
;
A
#
# COMPACT_ATOMS: atom_id res chain seq x y z
N MET A 1 -27.81 -64.17 9.37
CA MET A 1 -28.72 -63.25 8.64
C MET A 1 -29.67 -62.66 9.67
N ILE A 2 -29.83 -61.36 9.92
CA ILE A 2 -29.29 -60.11 9.38
C ILE A 2 -29.38 -59.13 10.58
N ALA A 3 -28.27 -58.44 10.86
CA ALA A 3 -28.20 -57.35 11.82
C ALA A 3 -29.05 -56.16 11.33
N ARG A 4 -29.83 -55.52 12.21
CA ARG A 4 -30.33 -54.15 12.00
C ARG A 4 -30.92 -53.58 13.29
N THR A 5 -30.76 -52.25 13.41
CA THR A 5 -31.34 -51.30 14.39
C THR A 5 -30.70 -51.19 15.77
N LEU A 6 -29.54 -50.54 15.81
CA LEU A 6 -29.07 -49.69 16.90
C LEU A 6 -28.01 -48.74 16.32
N ALA A 7 -28.43 -47.52 15.94
CA ALA A 7 -27.60 -46.32 15.76
C ALA A 7 -28.43 -45.21 15.10
N CYS A 8 -29.40 -44.66 15.83
CA CYS A 8 -29.89 -43.31 15.56
C CYS A 8 -29.42 -42.45 16.73
N MET A 9 -28.90 -41.26 16.41
CA MET A 9 -28.22 -40.31 17.30
C MET A 9 -26.75 -40.64 17.51
N LEU A 10 -25.90 -40.10 16.65
CA LEU A 10 -24.65 -39.41 17.05
C LEU A 10 -24.07 -38.72 15.81
N LEU A 11 -23.75 -37.44 15.98
CA LEU A 11 -22.82 -36.65 15.17
C LEU A 11 -23.32 -36.13 13.81
N SER A 12 -24.29 -35.21 13.86
CA SER A 12 -24.37 -34.11 12.91
C SER A 12 -24.31 -32.78 13.67
N GLY A 13 -23.28 -32.64 14.51
CA GLY A 13 -22.83 -31.35 15.02
C GLY A 13 -21.74 -30.83 14.10
N TRP A 14 -22.09 -30.55 12.84
CA TRP A 14 -21.27 -29.62 12.08
C TRP A 14 -21.44 -28.27 12.76
N LEU A 15 -20.42 -27.90 13.53
CA LEU A 15 -20.15 -26.53 13.91
C LEU A 15 -20.03 -25.73 12.61
N CYS A 16 -21.16 -25.26 12.10
CA CYS A 16 -21.17 -23.96 11.45
C CYS A 16 -20.79 -22.98 12.55
N LEU A 17 -19.47 -22.78 12.73
CA LEU A 17 -18.96 -21.50 13.19
C LEU A 17 -19.45 -20.50 12.15
N ALA A 18 -20.68 -20.00 12.34
CA ALA A 18 -21.07 -18.76 11.71
C ALA A 18 -20.01 -17.77 12.19
N ALA A 19 -19.06 -17.44 11.31
CA ALA A 19 -18.14 -16.34 11.54
C ALA A 19 -19.04 -15.15 11.88
N GLN A 20 -19.10 -14.78 13.15
CA GLN A 20 -19.74 -13.53 13.53
C GLN A 20 -18.91 -12.45 12.86
N ALA A 21 -19.53 -11.70 11.95
CA ALA A 21 -18.88 -10.56 11.31
C ALA A 21 -18.33 -9.66 12.42
N ARG A 22 -17.00 -9.58 12.53
CA ARG A 22 -16.35 -8.79 13.56
C ARG A 22 -16.47 -7.31 13.19
N ASP A 23 -16.62 -6.45 14.20
CA ASP A 23 -16.60 -4.99 13.98
C ASP A 23 -15.15 -4.51 13.94
N TYR A 24 -14.57 -4.41 12.75
CA TYR A 24 -13.22 -3.92 12.55
C TYR A 24 -13.16 -2.40 12.53
N ARG A 25 -12.14 -1.85 13.19
CA ARG A 25 -11.63 -0.50 12.95
C ARG A 25 -10.40 -0.60 12.09
N PHE A 26 -10.22 0.35 11.18
CA PHE A 26 -9.17 0.29 10.18
C PHE A 26 -8.14 1.41 10.34
N SER A 27 -6.89 1.09 10.00
CA SER A 27 -5.93 2.07 9.52
C SER A 27 -5.79 1.89 8.02
N ASP A 28 -6.01 2.94 7.24
CA ASP A 28 -5.72 2.95 5.81
C ASP A 28 -4.23 3.28 5.60
N ALA A 29 -3.42 2.28 5.29
CA ALA A 29 -1.98 2.44 5.10
C ALA A 29 -1.60 3.01 3.73
N HIS A 30 -2.56 3.28 2.84
CA HIS A 30 -2.27 3.70 1.46
C HIS A 30 -3.38 4.58 0.90
N LEU A 31 -3.16 5.90 0.90
CA LEU A 31 -4.11 6.87 0.34
C LEU A 31 -3.39 8.05 -0.30
N HIS A 32 -3.87 8.44 -1.48
CA HIS A 32 -3.43 9.64 -2.17
C HIS A 32 -4.47 10.75 -2.11
N TYR A 33 -4.12 11.85 -1.43
CA TYR A 33 -4.98 13.00 -1.23
C TYR A 33 -5.27 13.76 -2.51
N VAL A 34 -4.28 13.89 -3.39
CA VAL A 34 -4.40 14.53 -4.71
C VAL A 34 -4.08 13.53 -5.81
N ASP A 35 -4.76 13.65 -6.95
CA ASP A 35 -4.59 12.76 -8.10
C ASP A 35 -3.44 13.15 -9.04
N PHE A 36 -3.33 12.48 -10.19
CA PHE A 36 -2.34 12.78 -11.24
C PHE A 36 -2.49 14.19 -11.85
N PHE A 37 -3.58 14.90 -11.59
CA PHE A 37 -3.79 16.31 -11.96
C PHE A 37 -3.66 17.25 -10.76
N GLN A 38 -3.27 16.71 -9.61
CA GLN A 38 -3.13 17.41 -8.34
C GLN A 38 -4.49 17.94 -7.83
N GLU A 39 -5.59 17.29 -8.22
CA GLU A 39 -6.96 17.59 -7.81
C GLU A 39 -7.43 16.67 -6.68
N THR A 40 -8.38 17.14 -5.87
CA THR A 40 -8.91 16.40 -4.71
C THR A 40 -10.36 16.76 -4.42
N GLU A 41 -11.14 15.81 -3.91
CA GLU A 41 -12.47 16.07 -3.30
C GLU A 41 -12.38 16.81 -1.97
N GLY A 42 -11.17 16.88 -1.38
CA GLY A 42 -10.84 17.67 -0.20
C GLY A 42 -11.10 16.96 1.14
N MET A 43 -10.51 17.52 2.20
CA MET A 43 -10.57 16.95 3.55
C MET A 43 -11.99 16.65 4.08
N PRO A 44 -13.03 17.48 3.85
CA PRO A 44 -14.38 17.14 4.33
C PRO A 44 -14.94 15.86 3.71
N ALA A 45 -14.68 15.62 2.42
CA ALA A 45 -15.09 14.40 1.74
C ALA A 45 -14.29 13.19 2.25
N LEU A 46 -12.98 13.36 2.41
CA LEU A 46 -12.09 12.32 2.95
C LEU A 46 -12.50 11.90 4.37
N ILE A 47 -12.65 12.86 5.29
CA ILE A 47 -13.02 12.59 6.68
C ILE A 47 -14.39 11.89 6.74
N LYS A 48 -15.36 12.35 5.95
CA LYS A 48 -16.67 11.68 5.86
C LYS A 48 -16.52 10.23 5.39
N ALA A 49 -15.75 9.98 4.34
CA ALA A 49 -15.52 8.63 3.83
C ALA A 49 -14.82 7.73 4.86
N MET A 50 -13.83 8.26 5.57
CA MET A 50 -13.15 7.56 6.68
C MET A 50 -14.13 7.21 7.80
N ASP A 51 -14.97 8.16 8.23
CA ASP A 51 -15.94 7.95 9.30
C ASP A 51 -16.99 6.89 8.92
N ASP A 52 -17.54 6.98 7.70
CA ASP A 52 -18.51 6.01 7.17
C ASP A 52 -17.89 4.59 7.04
N ALA A 53 -16.59 4.51 6.73
CA ALA A 53 -15.87 3.25 6.57
C ALA A 53 -15.31 2.67 7.88
N GLY A 54 -15.33 3.43 8.99
CA GLY A 54 -14.68 3.02 10.23
C GLY A 54 -13.14 3.06 10.18
N VAL A 55 -12.58 3.90 9.32
CA VAL A 55 -11.14 4.19 9.24
C VAL A 55 -10.78 5.24 10.28
N GLU A 56 -10.00 4.86 11.28
CA GLU A 56 -9.58 5.75 12.36
C GLU A 56 -8.32 6.53 11.99
N HIS A 57 -7.41 5.90 11.23
CA HIS A 57 -6.11 6.43 10.85
C HIS A 57 -5.86 6.26 9.35
N SER A 58 -5.14 7.20 8.74
CA SER A 58 -4.76 7.13 7.33
C SER A 58 -3.32 7.57 7.15
N MET A 59 -2.50 6.75 6.50
CA MET A 59 -1.39 7.24 5.70
C MET A 59 -1.95 8.23 4.69
N ILE A 60 -1.30 9.37 4.49
CA ILE A 60 -1.71 10.32 3.46
C ILE A 60 -0.51 10.83 2.69
N SER A 61 -0.53 10.70 1.37
CA SER A 61 0.48 11.27 0.49
C SER A 61 -0.20 11.96 -0.69
N GLY A 62 0.54 12.67 -1.53
CA GLY A 62 0.05 13.05 -2.85
C GLY A 62 0.58 12.08 -3.90
N ILE A 63 -0.04 12.04 -5.09
CA ILE A 63 0.60 11.38 -6.23
C ILE A 63 1.89 12.16 -6.58
N PRO A 64 3.06 11.50 -6.69
CA PRO A 64 4.36 12.15 -6.83
C PRO A 64 4.65 12.69 -8.24
N VAL A 65 3.78 12.41 -9.21
CA VAL A 65 3.88 12.84 -10.59
C VAL A 65 2.62 13.57 -11.05
N ALA A 66 2.77 14.51 -11.98
CA ALA A 66 1.66 15.19 -12.63
C ALA A 66 1.57 14.75 -14.10
N LYS A 67 0.35 14.42 -14.56
CA LYS A 67 0.07 14.07 -15.95
C LYS A 67 0.04 15.34 -16.81
N LYS A 68 0.83 15.37 -17.87
CA LYS A 68 0.81 16.44 -18.88
C LYS A 68 -0.45 16.32 -19.73
N TRP A 69 -1.08 17.45 -20.04
CA TRP A 69 -2.00 17.56 -21.16
C TRP A 69 -1.20 18.12 -22.34
N HIS A 70 -0.79 17.25 -23.27
CA HIS A 70 0.02 17.66 -24.42
C HIS A 70 -0.80 18.48 -25.42
N GLU A 71 -0.14 19.36 -26.20
CA GLU A 71 -0.81 20.13 -27.26
C GLU A 71 -1.41 19.24 -28.36
N ASP A 72 -0.83 18.06 -28.56
CA ASP A 72 -1.26 17.07 -29.55
C ASP A 72 -2.43 16.21 -29.05
N GLU A 73 -2.75 16.25 -27.75
CA GLU A 73 -3.85 15.46 -27.20
C GLU A 73 -5.20 16.17 -27.42
N PRO A 74 -6.12 15.55 -28.18
CA PRO A 74 -7.35 16.21 -28.63
C PRO A 74 -8.33 16.52 -27.50
N LYS A 75 -8.10 15.98 -26.30
CA LYS A 75 -8.91 16.24 -25.09
C LYS A 75 -8.03 16.09 -23.85
N ARG A 76 -8.41 16.78 -22.76
CA ARG A 76 -7.77 16.58 -21.45
C ARG A 76 -7.96 15.12 -20.99
N PRO A 77 -6.89 14.39 -20.59
CA PRO A 77 -7.02 13.04 -20.05
C PRO A 77 -7.79 13.05 -18.72
N ARG A 78 -8.40 11.91 -18.39
CA ARG A 78 -9.14 11.70 -17.12
C ARG A 78 -8.35 10.88 -16.10
N TYR A 79 -7.24 10.28 -16.53
CA TYR A 79 -6.34 9.47 -15.72
C TYR A 79 -4.96 9.42 -16.39
N TYR A 80 -3.91 8.92 -15.71
CA TYR A 80 -2.55 8.91 -16.27
C TYR A 80 -2.44 8.09 -17.56
N ALA A 81 -3.17 6.98 -17.65
CA ALA A 81 -3.22 6.11 -18.82
C ALA A 81 -4.28 6.55 -19.86
N GLY A 82 -4.78 7.78 -19.76
CA GLY A 82 -5.84 8.29 -20.64
C GLY A 82 -5.38 8.66 -22.05
N ASP A 83 -4.07 8.83 -22.25
CA ASP A 83 -3.38 9.17 -23.49
C ASP A 83 -1.87 8.89 -23.36
N ASP A 84 -1.10 9.16 -24.41
CA ASP A 84 0.34 8.87 -24.52
C ASP A 84 1.23 10.02 -24.00
N ALA A 85 0.66 11.10 -23.47
CA ALA A 85 1.44 12.22 -22.96
C ALA A 85 2.23 11.85 -21.70
N ASP A 86 3.38 12.48 -21.49
CA ASP A 86 4.20 12.18 -20.33
C ASP A 86 3.54 12.54 -18.98
N ALA A 87 3.97 11.85 -17.92
CA ALA A 87 3.89 12.33 -16.55
C ALA A 87 5.26 12.83 -16.09
N TYR A 88 5.31 13.83 -15.20
CA TYR A 88 6.57 14.39 -14.69
C TYR A 88 6.56 14.51 -13.17
N TRP A 89 7.72 14.36 -12.54
CA TRP A 89 7.89 14.50 -11.09
C TRP A 89 7.43 15.86 -10.59
N TYR A 90 6.60 15.87 -9.56
CA TYR A 90 5.89 17.08 -9.11
C TYR A 90 5.99 17.29 -7.60
N SER A 91 7.04 17.99 -7.16
CA SER A 91 7.33 18.20 -5.74
C SER A 91 6.31 19.05 -4.97
N ALA A 92 5.49 19.86 -5.65
CA ALA A 92 4.49 20.67 -4.96
C ALA A 92 3.33 19.85 -4.39
N THR A 93 3.19 18.57 -4.77
CA THR A 93 2.20 17.62 -4.22
C THR A 93 2.23 17.58 -2.70
N ASP A 94 3.43 17.53 -2.12
CA ASP A 94 3.66 17.48 -0.67
C ASP A 94 3.23 18.79 0.02
N THR A 95 3.35 19.92 -0.67
CA THR A 95 2.91 21.22 -0.15
C THR A 95 1.38 21.28 -0.08
N TYR A 96 0.67 20.68 -1.03
CA TYR A 96 -0.79 20.59 -1.00
C TYR A 96 -1.30 19.71 0.15
N VAL A 97 -0.65 18.57 0.38
CA VAL A 97 -0.95 17.69 1.53
C VAL A 97 -0.71 18.42 2.85
N ALA A 98 0.48 19.01 3.02
CA ALA A 98 0.83 19.75 4.24
C ALA A 98 -0.16 20.89 4.53
N ALA A 99 -0.48 21.71 3.52
CA ALA A 99 -1.41 22.82 3.65
C ALA A 99 -2.85 22.37 3.97
N ALA A 100 -3.26 21.19 3.47
CA ALA A 100 -4.56 20.62 3.81
C ALA A 100 -4.63 20.17 5.27
N LEU A 101 -3.57 19.50 5.76
CA LEU A 101 -3.48 19.04 7.15
C LEU A 101 -3.36 20.19 8.16
N GLU A 102 -2.65 21.26 7.80
CA GLU A 102 -2.50 22.45 8.65
C GLU A 102 -3.84 23.12 8.95
N LYS A 103 -4.77 23.11 8.00
CA LYS A 103 -6.11 23.69 8.15
C LYS A 103 -7.03 22.85 9.05
N LEU A 104 -6.67 21.61 9.35
CA LEU A 104 -7.51 20.74 10.19
C LEU A 104 -7.39 21.09 11.68
N PRO A 105 -8.48 20.94 12.44
CA PRO A 105 -8.43 20.90 13.90
C PRO A 105 -7.47 19.80 14.38
N ALA A 106 -6.82 20.02 15.53
CA ALA A 106 -5.81 19.11 16.06
C ALA A 106 -6.31 17.66 16.21
N GLU A 107 -7.56 17.46 16.64
CA GLU A 107 -8.13 16.11 16.80
C GLU A 107 -8.30 15.37 15.47
N GLN A 108 -8.67 16.05 14.38
CA GLN A 108 -8.72 15.44 13.06
C GLN A 108 -7.30 15.20 12.52
N ARG A 109 -6.37 16.14 12.75
CA ARG A 109 -4.98 16.02 12.28
C ARG A 109 -4.28 14.76 12.82
N LYS A 110 -4.58 14.33 14.05
CA LYS A 110 -4.00 13.12 14.67
C LYS A 110 -4.35 11.82 13.94
N ARG A 111 -5.39 11.82 13.11
CA ARG A 111 -5.82 10.67 12.30
C ARG A 111 -4.99 10.50 11.02
N PHE A 112 -4.17 11.50 10.67
CA PHE A 112 -3.43 11.50 9.42
C PHE A 112 -1.92 11.38 9.66
N HIS A 113 -1.30 10.50 8.87
CA HIS A 113 0.11 10.12 8.98
C HIS A 113 0.79 10.41 7.64
N PRO A 114 1.27 11.65 7.42
CA PRO A 114 1.69 12.07 6.09
C PRO A 114 3.03 11.48 5.68
N PHE A 115 3.09 10.95 4.47
CA PHE A 115 4.32 10.49 3.84
C PHE A 115 4.72 11.44 2.71
N LEU A 116 6.01 11.76 2.63
CA LEU A 116 6.57 12.68 1.65
C LEU A 116 6.87 11.92 0.35
N SER A 117 6.17 12.22 -0.74
CA SER A 117 6.27 11.49 -2.01
C SER A 117 6.85 12.30 -3.17
N GLY A 118 6.79 13.63 -3.10
CA GLY A 118 7.05 14.57 -4.19
C GLY A 118 8.53 14.74 -4.57
N PHE A 119 9.22 13.67 -4.93
CA PHE A 119 10.61 13.74 -5.37
C PHE A 119 10.90 12.76 -6.51
N ASN A 120 11.95 13.06 -7.27
CA ASN A 120 12.44 12.16 -8.31
C ASN A 120 13.43 11.15 -7.71
N PRO A 121 13.11 9.84 -7.66
CA PRO A 121 13.98 8.81 -7.07
C PRO A 121 15.19 8.45 -7.95
N VAL A 122 15.36 9.07 -9.13
CA VAL A 122 16.59 8.96 -9.93
C VAL A 122 17.56 10.14 -9.72
N ASP A 123 17.16 11.18 -8.99
CA ASP A 123 18.01 12.35 -8.72
C ASP A 123 18.76 12.18 -7.40
N LYS A 124 20.09 12.15 -7.45
CA LYS A 124 20.94 12.07 -6.25
C LYS A 124 20.78 13.29 -5.31
N ASN A 125 20.23 14.40 -5.80
CA ASN A 125 19.90 15.58 -4.99
C ASN A 125 18.54 15.48 -4.29
N ALA A 126 17.72 14.47 -4.59
CA ALA A 126 16.40 14.30 -4.00
C ALA A 126 16.45 14.20 -2.46
N VAL A 127 17.50 13.58 -1.91
CA VAL A 127 17.70 13.55 -0.45
C VAL A 127 17.77 14.95 0.17
N SER A 128 18.44 15.90 -0.50
CA SER A 128 18.52 17.28 0.00
C SER A 128 17.20 18.04 -0.17
N HIS A 129 16.36 17.66 -1.14
CA HIS A 129 14.99 18.15 -1.18
C HIS A 129 14.16 17.62 -0.01
N ILE A 130 14.24 16.32 0.28
CA ILE A 130 13.57 15.69 1.42
C ILE A 130 14.00 16.37 2.73
N GLU A 131 15.30 16.57 2.96
CA GLU A 131 15.81 17.29 4.13
C GLU A 131 15.18 18.68 4.28
N ARG A 132 15.10 19.47 3.19
CA ARG A 132 14.45 20.78 3.20
C ARG A 132 12.97 20.71 3.55
N MET A 133 12.25 19.70 3.08
CA MET A 133 10.83 19.52 3.40
C MET A 133 10.61 19.10 4.86
N LEU A 134 11.52 18.29 5.42
CA LEU A 134 11.52 17.97 6.85
C LEU A 134 11.79 19.21 7.72
N GLU A 135 12.67 20.10 7.28
CA GLU A 135 12.96 21.39 7.93
C GLU A 135 11.80 22.39 7.79
N LEU A 136 11.14 22.42 6.63
CA LEU A 136 10.02 23.31 6.35
C LEU A 136 8.78 22.96 7.20
N ASN A 137 8.54 21.67 7.45
CA ASN A 137 7.42 21.20 8.25
C ASN A 137 7.89 20.27 9.40
N PRO A 138 8.54 20.81 10.45
CA PRO A 138 9.11 19.99 11.52
C PRO A 138 8.06 19.13 12.22
N GLY A 139 8.29 17.83 12.26
CA GLY A 139 7.42 16.86 12.93
C GLY A 139 6.12 16.53 12.19
N LEU A 140 5.89 17.08 10.98
CA LEU A 140 4.73 16.72 10.16
C LEU A 140 4.90 15.32 9.57
N TRP A 141 5.97 15.13 8.80
CA TRP A 141 6.21 13.91 8.02
C TRP A 141 6.51 12.72 8.91
N GLN A 142 5.87 11.60 8.60
CA GLN A 142 5.99 10.34 9.36
C GLN A 142 6.49 9.18 8.49
N GLY A 143 6.73 9.41 7.21
CA GLY A 143 7.28 8.42 6.29
C GLY A 143 7.75 9.07 5.00
N ILE A 144 8.42 8.28 4.16
CA ILE A 144 8.82 8.68 2.81
C ILE A 144 8.06 7.78 1.82
N GLY A 145 7.45 8.38 0.82
CA GLY A 145 6.70 7.71 -0.22
C GLY A 145 5.21 8.10 -0.25
N GLU A 146 4.40 7.48 -1.08
CA GLU A 146 4.78 6.39 -1.96
C GLU A 146 5.84 6.79 -3.00
N VAL A 147 6.93 6.02 -3.06
CA VAL A 147 7.97 6.21 -4.06
C VAL A 147 7.65 5.36 -5.28
N PHE A 148 7.28 6.01 -6.38
CA PHE A 148 7.05 5.34 -7.65
C PHE A 148 8.36 4.81 -8.25
N THR A 149 8.40 3.50 -8.52
CA THR A 149 9.50 2.86 -9.26
C THR A 149 8.93 2.13 -10.49
N ARG A 150 9.18 0.82 -10.63
CA ARG A 150 8.49 0.00 -11.64
C ARG A 150 7.00 -0.02 -11.31
N HIS A 151 6.19 0.53 -12.20
CA HIS A 151 4.75 0.69 -12.03
C HIS A 151 4.09 0.69 -13.41
N ASP A 152 3.83 -0.52 -13.93
CA ASP A 152 3.10 -0.75 -15.17
C ASP A 152 3.52 0.15 -16.34
N ASP A 153 2.55 0.68 -17.10
CA ASP A 153 2.78 1.62 -18.19
C ASP A 153 3.19 3.02 -17.67
N LEU A 154 2.93 3.35 -16.39
CA LEU A 154 3.37 4.63 -15.81
C LEU A 154 4.91 4.77 -15.83
N THR A 155 5.63 3.66 -15.69
CA THR A 155 7.09 3.67 -15.86
C THR A 155 7.52 4.17 -17.23
N ALA A 156 6.79 3.82 -18.30
CA ALA A 156 7.11 4.27 -19.66
C ALA A 156 6.63 5.71 -19.93
N LEU A 157 5.55 6.13 -19.27
CA LEU A 157 4.99 7.48 -19.39
C LEU A 157 5.73 8.52 -18.55
N THR A 158 6.52 8.13 -17.55
CA THR A 158 7.21 9.09 -16.69
C THR A 158 8.45 9.65 -17.39
N SER A 159 8.52 10.98 -17.57
CA SER A 159 9.66 11.64 -18.20
C SER A 159 10.97 11.39 -17.45
N GLY A 160 12.03 11.12 -18.20
CA GLY A 160 13.40 10.94 -17.69
C GLY A 160 13.81 9.47 -17.58
N ASP A 161 14.79 9.20 -16.71
CA ASP A 161 15.29 7.84 -16.50
C ASP A 161 14.29 6.99 -15.72
N THR A 162 14.28 5.68 -16.01
CA THR A 162 13.39 4.74 -15.33
C THR A 162 13.72 4.63 -13.82
N PRO A 163 12.77 4.95 -12.93
CA PRO A 163 12.96 4.82 -11.50
C PRO A 163 12.99 3.35 -11.07
N ARG A 164 13.91 3.02 -10.16
CA ARG A 164 14.10 1.67 -9.60
C ARG A 164 14.32 1.77 -8.10
N ALA A 165 13.82 0.80 -7.33
CA ALA A 165 14.00 0.80 -5.88
C ALA A 165 15.48 0.64 -5.48
N ASN A 166 16.30 0.00 -6.31
CA ASN A 166 17.75 -0.09 -6.12
C ASN A 166 18.56 1.00 -6.88
N ASN A 167 17.93 2.10 -7.29
CA ASN A 167 18.66 3.21 -7.88
C ASN A 167 19.66 3.80 -6.87
N GLU A 168 20.87 4.14 -7.31
CA GLU A 168 21.91 4.71 -6.44
C GLU A 168 21.43 5.99 -5.71
N ALA A 169 20.57 6.80 -6.34
CA ALA A 169 19.97 8.00 -5.75
C ALA A 169 19.14 7.69 -4.49
N MET A 170 18.53 6.51 -4.41
CA MET A 170 17.74 6.08 -3.25
C MET A 170 18.60 5.73 -2.03
N THR A 171 19.87 5.38 -2.22
CA THR A 171 20.78 4.97 -1.12
C THR A 171 20.80 5.98 0.02
N ARG A 172 21.00 7.27 -0.29
CA ARG A 172 21.03 8.34 0.72
C ARG A 172 19.65 8.60 1.33
N ILE A 173 18.58 8.35 0.59
CA ILE A 173 17.20 8.48 1.07
C ILE A 173 16.90 7.38 2.10
N TYR A 174 17.34 6.15 1.85
CA TYR A 174 17.18 5.04 2.80
C TYR A 174 17.97 5.27 4.10
N HIS A 175 19.19 5.80 4.00
CA HIS A 175 19.95 6.20 5.18
C HIS A 175 19.24 7.31 5.97
N LEU A 176 18.77 8.36 5.30
CA LEU A 176 18.00 9.42 5.94
C LEU A 176 16.74 8.86 6.61
N ALA A 177 16.01 7.95 5.95
CA ALA A 177 14.82 7.31 6.50
C ALA A 177 15.14 6.57 7.81
N ALA A 178 16.23 5.79 7.85
CA ALA A 178 16.67 5.11 9.06
C ALA A 178 17.08 6.10 10.16
N GLU A 179 17.84 7.15 9.84
CA GLU A 179 18.26 8.18 10.80
C GLU A 179 17.07 8.95 11.40
N ARG A 180 16.00 9.14 10.63
CA ARG A 180 14.80 9.86 11.04
C ARG A 180 13.71 8.95 11.62
N ASP A 181 13.99 7.66 11.75
CA ASP A 181 13.02 6.63 12.16
C ASP A 181 11.75 6.66 11.29
N MET A 182 11.89 6.80 9.98
CA MET A 182 10.79 6.85 9.01
C MET A 182 10.75 5.58 8.16
N PRO A 183 9.57 4.95 7.99
CA PRO A 183 9.38 3.92 6.97
C PRO A 183 9.41 4.52 5.56
N VAL A 184 9.76 3.69 4.59
CA VAL A 184 9.73 4.02 3.16
C VAL A 184 8.69 3.14 2.46
N LEU A 185 7.63 3.74 1.92
CA LEU A 185 6.64 3.06 1.08
C LEU A 185 7.12 3.06 -0.38
N LEU A 186 7.29 1.88 -0.95
CA LEU A 186 7.76 1.68 -2.33
C LEU A 186 6.65 1.06 -3.19
N HIS A 187 6.31 1.72 -4.29
CA HIS A 187 5.59 1.09 -5.39
C HIS A 187 6.60 0.44 -6.33
N SER A 188 6.65 -0.88 -6.36
CA SER A 188 7.60 -1.59 -7.21
C SER A 188 7.03 -2.93 -7.68
N ASN A 189 6.64 -2.99 -8.94
CA ASN A 189 6.18 -4.23 -9.56
C ASN A 189 7.30 -5.27 -9.55
N ILE A 190 6.98 -6.49 -9.10
CA ILE A 190 7.94 -7.60 -9.06
C ILE A 190 8.27 -8.14 -10.46
N THR A 191 7.42 -7.88 -11.45
CA THR A 191 7.56 -8.36 -12.82
C THR A 191 6.90 -7.44 -13.85
N SER A 192 7.01 -7.80 -15.13
CA SER A 192 6.34 -7.12 -16.23
C SER A 192 5.04 -7.84 -16.63
N LYS A 193 4.19 -7.18 -17.43
CA LYS A 193 2.91 -7.74 -17.88
C LYS A 193 2.98 -9.09 -18.62
N ARG A 194 4.15 -9.45 -19.19
CA ARG A 194 4.33 -10.69 -19.98
C ARG A 194 5.13 -11.77 -19.27
N GLU A 195 5.98 -11.39 -18.33
CA GLU A 195 6.89 -12.34 -17.68
C GLU A 195 6.17 -13.14 -16.59
N ARG A 196 6.49 -14.44 -16.49
CA ARG A 196 5.92 -15.38 -15.49
C ARG A 196 6.93 -15.72 -14.39
N ASN A 197 7.96 -14.91 -14.25
CA ASN A 197 9.00 -14.99 -13.22
C ASN A 197 9.13 -13.63 -12.52
N PRO A 198 9.75 -13.55 -11.33
CA PRO A 198 9.91 -12.29 -10.61
C PRO A 198 11.06 -11.46 -11.23
N LEU A 199 10.82 -10.93 -12.43
CA LEU A 199 11.82 -10.30 -13.30
C LEU A 199 12.59 -9.16 -12.61
N TYR A 200 11.93 -8.38 -11.76
CA TYR A 200 12.49 -7.19 -11.11
C TYR A 200 12.80 -7.39 -9.63
N LEU A 201 12.83 -8.65 -9.14
CA LEU A 201 13.04 -8.96 -7.72
C LEU A 201 14.28 -8.29 -7.11
N ALA A 202 15.38 -8.24 -7.86
CA ALA A 202 16.61 -7.61 -7.38
C ALA A 202 16.42 -6.12 -7.03
N GLU A 203 15.49 -5.43 -7.70
CA GLU A 203 15.25 -4.00 -7.47
C GLU A 203 14.68 -3.73 -6.06
N ILE A 204 13.91 -4.66 -5.48
CA ILE A 204 13.40 -4.55 -4.10
C ILE A 204 14.29 -5.28 -3.08
N GLU A 205 14.89 -6.40 -3.47
CA GLU A 205 15.68 -7.24 -2.57
C GLU A 205 17.04 -6.63 -2.21
N GLU A 206 17.69 -5.92 -3.14
CA GLU A 206 18.96 -5.25 -2.84
C GLU A 206 18.81 -4.17 -1.77
N PRO A 207 17.81 -3.26 -1.82
CA PRO A 207 17.55 -2.31 -0.74
C PRO A 207 17.29 -2.99 0.60
N LEU A 208 16.44 -4.02 0.63
CA LEU A 208 16.13 -4.78 1.85
C LEU A 208 17.40 -5.32 2.52
N ARG A 209 18.30 -5.90 1.71
CA ARG A 209 19.59 -6.47 2.16
C ARG A 209 20.60 -5.42 2.58
N ASN A 210 20.73 -4.34 1.82
CA ASN A 210 21.78 -3.34 2.01
C ASN A 210 21.42 -2.27 3.06
N HIS A 211 20.14 -2.11 3.38
CA HIS A 211 19.64 -1.11 4.33
C HIS A 211 18.81 -1.75 5.46
N PRO A 212 19.38 -2.65 6.28
CA PRO A 212 18.64 -3.42 7.29
C PRO A 212 18.02 -2.56 8.41
N HIS A 213 18.43 -1.30 8.54
CA HIS A 213 17.89 -0.35 9.52
C HIS A 213 16.73 0.49 8.97
N THR A 214 16.45 0.43 7.67
CA THR A 214 15.33 1.11 7.04
C THR A 214 14.14 0.17 7.01
N ARG A 215 12.98 0.63 7.48
CA ARG A 215 11.71 -0.08 7.35
C ARG A 215 11.14 0.18 5.96
N PHE A 216 10.87 -0.88 5.20
CA PHE A 216 10.29 -0.78 3.87
C PHE A 216 8.86 -1.28 3.91
N ILE A 217 7.92 -0.52 3.37
CA ILE A 217 6.56 -0.99 3.08
C ILE A 217 6.51 -1.21 1.58
N TRP A 218 6.26 -2.44 1.15
CA TRP A 218 6.15 -2.78 -0.26
C TRP A 218 4.67 -2.79 -0.66
N ALA A 219 4.31 -1.83 -1.51
CA ALA A 219 2.95 -1.69 -1.98
C ALA A 219 2.53 -2.94 -2.77
N HIS A 220 1.35 -3.45 -2.44
CA HIS A 220 0.69 -4.56 -3.13
C HIS A 220 1.52 -5.84 -3.26
N ALA A 221 2.52 -6.07 -2.40
CA ALA A 221 3.51 -7.14 -2.59
C ALA A 221 4.15 -7.17 -4.01
N GLY A 222 4.20 -6.01 -4.68
CA GLY A 222 4.69 -5.87 -6.05
C GLY A 222 3.79 -6.42 -7.14
N SER A 223 2.52 -6.68 -6.85
CA SER A 223 1.49 -6.92 -7.87
C SER A 223 0.86 -5.62 -8.38
N SER A 224 0.07 -5.73 -9.44
CA SER A 224 -0.71 -4.61 -9.95
C SER A 224 -1.91 -5.13 -10.75
N ALA A 225 -2.91 -4.27 -10.90
CA ALA A 225 -4.07 -4.56 -11.75
C ALA A 225 -3.69 -4.88 -13.20
N GLU A 226 -2.72 -4.15 -13.74
CA GLU A 226 -2.29 -4.33 -15.13
C GLU A 226 -1.60 -5.68 -15.30
N ILE A 227 -0.76 -6.10 -14.35
CA ILE A 227 -0.20 -7.45 -14.35
C ILE A 227 -1.34 -8.48 -14.37
N HIS A 228 -2.37 -8.30 -13.54
CA HIS A 228 -3.51 -9.24 -13.44
C HIS A 228 -4.40 -9.32 -14.68
N ARG A 229 -4.43 -8.27 -15.50
CA ARG A 229 -5.11 -8.31 -16.80
C ARG A 229 -4.46 -9.28 -17.79
N HIS A 230 -3.15 -9.53 -17.67
CA HIS A 230 -2.40 -10.43 -18.58
C HIS A 230 -2.02 -11.77 -17.94
N GLN A 231 -2.04 -11.84 -16.61
CA GLN A 231 -1.84 -13.06 -15.82
C GLN A 231 -2.60 -12.93 -14.50
N THR A 232 -3.74 -13.61 -14.40
CA THR A 232 -4.62 -13.52 -13.22
C THR A 232 -3.83 -13.70 -11.93
N GLN A 233 -3.05 -14.78 -11.80
CA GLN A 233 -2.16 -15.00 -10.66
C GLN A 233 -0.69 -15.17 -11.08
N MET A 234 0.21 -14.72 -10.22
CA MET A 234 1.65 -15.01 -10.30
C MET A 234 1.98 -16.15 -9.32
N ASP A 235 2.11 -17.38 -9.82
CA ASP A 235 2.37 -18.57 -8.97
C ASP A 235 3.62 -18.45 -8.09
N PHE A 236 4.60 -17.65 -8.53
CA PHE A 236 5.82 -17.40 -7.77
C PHE A 236 5.65 -16.40 -6.62
N LEU A 237 4.57 -15.61 -6.58
CA LEU A 237 4.45 -14.49 -5.63
C LEU A 237 4.49 -14.98 -4.18
N LEU A 238 3.63 -15.93 -3.83
CA LEU A 238 3.56 -16.46 -2.47
C LEU A 238 4.89 -17.06 -1.99
N PRO A 239 5.55 -18.00 -2.71
CA PRO A 239 6.84 -18.55 -2.26
C PRO A 239 7.95 -17.51 -2.20
N VAL A 240 7.99 -16.54 -3.13
CA VAL A 240 8.99 -15.45 -3.10
C VAL A 240 8.74 -14.53 -1.90
N LEU A 241 7.50 -14.10 -1.68
CA LEU A 241 7.16 -13.23 -0.54
C LEU A 241 7.44 -13.92 0.80
N THR A 242 7.10 -15.21 0.91
CA THR A 242 7.40 -16.03 2.10
C THR A 242 8.90 -16.02 2.40
N ARG A 243 9.74 -16.22 1.38
CA ARG A 243 11.20 -16.18 1.53
C ARG A 243 11.68 -14.78 1.95
N LEU A 244 11.21 -13.73 1.28
CA LEU A 244 11.61 -12.36 1.63
C LEU A 244 11.26 -12.00 3.07
N LEU A 245 10.09 -12.43 3.58
CA LEU A 245 9.69 -12.19 4.96
C LEU A 245 10.56 -12.94 6.00
N VAL A 246 11.07 -14.12 5.63
CA VAL A 246 12.07 -14.86 6.44
C VAL A 246 13.40 -14.11 6.47
N ASP A 247 13.90 -13.73 5.29
CA ASP A 247 15.26 -13.22 5.12
C ASP A 247 15.42 -11.78 5.61
N TYR A 248 14.37 -10.95 5.48
CA TYR A 248 14.44 -9.51 5.69
C TYR A 248 13.44 -9.06 6.75
N PRO A 249 13.85 -8.88 8.03
CA PRO A 249 12.94 -8.46 9.11
C PRO A 249 12.41 -7.03 8.95
N ASN A 250 12.97 -6.26 8.03
CA ASN A 250 12.62 -4.87 7.74
C ASN A 250 11.61 -4.69 6.60
N LEU A 251 11.07 -5.78 6.01
CA LEU A 251 10.04 -5.76 4.96
C LEU A 251 8.62 -5.75 5.52
N TYR A 252 7.80 -4.78 5.21
CA TYR A 252 6.38 -4.75 5.52
C TYR A 252 5.61 -4.76 4.20
N VAL A 253 4.37 -5.25 4.21
CA VAL A 253 3.57 -5.41 3.01
C VAL A 253 2.26 -4.69 3.19
N ASP A 254 1.96 -3.78 2.27
CA ASP A 254 0.62 -3.26 2.09
C ASP A 254 -0.14 -4.20 1.15
N LEU A 255 -1.30 -4.69 1.59
CA LEU A 255 -2.15 -5.64 0.88
C LEU A 255 -3.22 -4.98 0.00
N SER A 256 -3.14 -3.66 -0.23
CA SER A 256 -4.11 -2.89 -1.01
C SER A 256 -4.54 -3.58 -2.31
N TRP A 257 -5.83 -3.46 -2.60
CA TRP A 257 -6.73 -4.13 -3.56
C TRP A 257 -6.18 -5.14 -4.59
N SER A 258 -5.09 -4.89 -5.30
CA SER A 258 -4.58 -5.84 -6.31
C SER A 258 -4.11 -7.17 -5.71
N VAL A 259 -3.90 -7.21 -4.39
CA VAL A 259 -3.62 -8.45 -3.66
C VAL A 259 -4.90 -9.17 -3.21
N LEU A 260 -5.97 -8.42 -2.89
CA LEU A 260 -7.22 -8.97 -2.34
C LEU A 260 -7.76 -10.08 -3.24
N GLU A 261 -7.97 -9.74 -4.52
CA GLU A 261 -8.27 -10.69 -5.57
C GLU A 261 -7.19 -10.55 -6.64
N PRO A 262 -6.45 -11.63 -6.97
CA PRO A 262 -6.87 -13.03 -6.81
C PRO A 262 -6.16 -13.81 -5.70
N TYR A 263 -5.39 -13.17 -4.82
CA TYR A 263 -4.52 -13.89 -3.88
C TYR A 263 -5.15 -14.15 -2.52
N LEU A 264 -5.73 -13.15 -1.86
CA LEU A 264 -6.28 -13.35 -0.51
C LEU A 264 -7.62 -14.11 -0.57
N LEU A 265 -8.45 -13.77 -1.55
CA LEU A 265 -9.73 -14.40 -1.81
C LEU A 265 -9.72 -15.10 -3.17
N ASP A 266 -10.48 -16.19 -3.28
CA ASP A 266 -10.82 -16.77 -4.58
C ASP A 266 -12.03 -16.07 -5.23
N GLU A 267 -12.41 -16.52 -6.43
CA GLU A 267 -13.53 -15.95 -7.20
C GLU A 267 -14.90 -16.09 -6.50
N GLN A 268 -15.00 -16.88 -5.43
CA GLN A 268 -16.20 -17.02 -4.61
C GLN A 268 -16.13 -16.20 -3.31
N GLY A 269 -15.08 -15.39 -3.14
CA GLY A 269 -14.83 -14.63 -1.91
C GLY A 269 -14.35 -15.48 -0.75
N VAL A 270 -13.88 -16.71 -1.00
CA VAL A 270 -13.39 -17.62 0.05
C VAL A 270 -11.90 -17.36 0.30
N PRO A 271 -11.48 -17.19 1.56
CA PRO A 271 -10.08 -16.96 1.91
C PRO A 271 -9.16 -18.13 1.53
N ARG A 272 -8.07 -17.81 0.83
CA ARG A 272 -7.01 -18.78 0.48
C ARG A 272 -6.15 -19.09 1.70
N GLN A 273 -6.18 -20.35 2.12
CA GLN A 273 -5.60 -20.79 3.40
C GLN A 273 -4.08 -20.63 3.44
N GLU A 274 -3.40 -20.72 2.30
CA GLU A 274 -1.97 -20.49 2.20
C GLU A 274 -1.56 -19.04 2.49
N TRP A 275 -2.42 -18.06 2.18
CA TRP A 275 -2.23 -16.66 2.52
C TRP A 275 -2.61 -16.36 3.96
N VAL A 276 -3.68 -16.96 4.47
CA VAL A 276 -4.05 -16.91 5.90
C VAL A 276 -2.87 -17.41 6.74
N ALA A 277 -2.32 -18.57 6.41
CA ALA A 277 -1.16 -19.15 7.11
C ALA A 277 0.10 -18.28 7.03
N LEU A 278 0.34 -17.60 5.90
CA LEU A 278 1.46 -16.67 5.78
C LEU A 278 1.30 -15.48 6.73
N VAL A 279 0.11 -14.88 6.77
CA VAL A 279 -0.20 -13.73 7.63
C VAL A 279 -0.15 -14.12 9.10
N GLU A 280 -0.70 -15.27 9.47
CA GLU A 280 -0.58 -15.82 10.84
C GLU A 280 0.87 -16.04 11.27
N ARG A 281 1.73 -16.48 10.35
CA ARG A 281 3.15 -16.71 10.63
C ARG A 281 3.94 -15.42 10.83
N TYR A 282 3.53 -14.33 10.18
CA TYR A 282 4.17 -13.01 10.27
C TYR A 282 3.15 -11.92 10.61
N PRO A 283 2.50 -12.00 11.78
CA PRO A 283 1.29 -11.23 12.08
C PRO A 283 1.53 -9.72 12.19
N ASP A 284 2.78 -9.28 12.34
CA ASP A 284 3.18 -7.88 12.47
C ASP A 284 3.62 -7.23 11.14
N ARG A 285 3.56 -7.97 10.02
CA ARG A 285 4.24 -7.59 8.75
C ARG A 285 3.30 -7.17 7.62
N PHE A 286 2.00 -7.21 7.85
CA PHE A 286 0.98 -6.90 6.85
C PHE A 286 0.06 -5.79 7.34
N MET A 287 -0.35 -4.91 6.43
CA MET A 287 -1.32 -3.85 6.67
C MET A 287 -2.27 -3.72 5.47
N LEU A 288 -3.42 -3.08 5.69
CA LEU A 288 -4.40 -2.81 4.65
C LEU A 288 -4.31 -1.35 4.21
N GLY A 289 -4.64 -1.09 2.95
CA GLY A 289 -4.82 0.24 2.42
C GLY A 289 -5.90 0.26 1.33
N SER A 290 -6.42 1.45 1.07
CA SER A 290 -7.50 1.63 0.09
C SER A 290 -6.99 1.94 -1.32
N ASP A 291 -5.80 2.53 -1.42
CA ASP A 291 -5.17 2.99 -2.67
C ASP A 291 -6.09 3.96 -3.46
N VAL A 292 -6.89 4.74 -2.74
CA VAL A 292 -7.76 5.75 -3.38
C VAL A 292 -6.95 6.97 -3.82
N VAL A 293 -7.34 7.55 -4.96
CA VAL A 293 -6.57 8.61 -5.63
C VAL A 293 -7.44 9.85 -5.86
N GLY A 294 -7.29 10.86 -4.99
CA GLY A 294 -7.95 12.17 -5.08
C GLY A 294 -9.48 12.16 -4.91
N ARG A 295 -10.11 10.97 -4.96
CA ARG A 295 -11.54 10.73 -4.80
C ARG A 295 -11.76 9.59 -3.83
N PHE A 296 -12.66 9.77 -2.87
CA PHE A 296 -12.72 8.92 -1.68
C PHE A 296 -14.00 8.06 -1.60
N GLY A 297 -14.85 8.12 -2.63
CA GLY A 297 -16.14 7.42 -2.65
C GLY A 297 -16.05 5.89 -2.54
N SER A 298 -14.96 5.28 -3.01
CA SER A 298 -14.74 3.83 -2.94
C SER A 298 -13.98 3.38 -1.68
N LEU A 299 -13.56 4.28 -0.79
CA LEU A 299 -12.73 3.96 0.38
C LEU A 299 -13.37 2.87 1.26
N GLY A 300 -14.67 3.00 1.55
CA GLY A 300 -15.40 1.99 2.34
C GLY A 300 -15.47 0.62 1.66
N GLU A 301 -15.73 0.60 0.35
CA GLU A 301 -15.75 -0.65 -0.43
C GLU A 301 -14.40 -1.36 -0.38
N GLN A 302 -13.30 -0.62 -0.61
CA GLN A 302 -11.95 -1.18 -0.59
C GLN A 302 -11.59 -1.76 0.78
N MET A 303 -11.82 -1.01 1.85
CA MET A 303 -11.47 -1.47 3.20
C MET A 303 -12.35 -2.62 3.68
N HIS A 304 -13.66 -2.57 3.39
CA HIS A 304 -14.60 -3.63 3.82
C HIS A 304 -14.45 -4.92 2.99
N GLY A 305 -13.91 -4.84 1.77
CA GLY A 305 -13.61 -6.01 0.94
C GLY A 305 -12.68 -7.03 1.61
N PHE A 306 -11.83 -6.60 2.55
CA PHE A 306 -10.93 -7.49 3.29
C PHE A 306 -11.60 -8.26 4.43
N ARG A 307 -12.85 -7.96 4.81
CA ARG A 307 -13.54 -8.61 5.94
C ARG A 307 -13.53 -10.14 5.88
N PRO A 308 -13.83 -10.80 4.73
CA PRO A 308 -13.78 -12.27 4.66
C PRO A 308 -12.38 -12.83 4.98
N PHE A 309 -11.32 -12.17 4.51
CA PHE A 309 -9.94 -12.58 4.80
C PHE A 309 -9.58 -12.36 6.27
N LEU A 310 -9.97 -11.22 6.85
CA LEU A 310 -9.77 -10.93 8.27
C LEU A 310 -10.53 -11.90 9.19
N ASP A 311 -11.73 -12.31 8.81
CA ASP A 311 -12.55 -13.25 9.59
C ASP A 311 -11.97 -14.68 9.58
N ALA A 312 -11.14 -15.02 8.59
CA ALA A 312 -10.38 -16.26 8.58
C ALA A 312 -9.13 -16.25 9.48
N LEU A 313 -8.68 -15.07 9.92
CA LEU A 313 -7.54 -14.93 10.83
C LEU A 313 -7.97 -15.04 12.31
N PRO A 314 -7.05 -15.45 13.20
CA PRO A 314 -7.19 -15.26 14.64
C PRO A 314 -7.48 -13.79 14.95
N GLU A 315 -8.33 -13.53 15.93
CA GLU A 315 -8.86 -12.19 16.21
C GLU A 315 -7.77 -11.15 16.49
N ASP A 316 -6.72 -11.53 17.23
CA ASP A 316 -5.58 -10.66 17.52
C ASP A 316 -4.76 -10.33 16.26
N VAL A 317 -4.58 -11.31 15.36
CA VAL A 317 -3.91 -11.11 14.07
C VAL A 317 -4.75 -10.25 13.13
N ALA A 318 -6.06 -10.48 13.08
CA ALA A 318 -6.98 -9.69 12.27
C ALA A 318 -6.96 -8.21 12.67
N ASN A 319 -6.98 -7.90 13.97
CA ASN A 319 -6.90 -6.52 14.48
C ASN A 319 -5.55 -5.86 14.17
N LYS A 320 -4.46 -6.62 14.25
CA LYS A 320 -3.13 -6.14 13.83
C LYS A 320 -3.10 -5.74 12.37
N VAL A 321 -3.57 -6.61 11.48
CA VAL A 321 -3.57 -6.36 10.03
C VAL A 321 -4.51 -5.22 9.67
N ALA A 322 -5.71 -5.19 10.27
CA ALA A 322 -6.70 -4.16 9.99
C ALA A 322 -6.25 -2.76 10.44
N ARG A 323 -5.47 -2.65 11.53
CA ARG A 323 -5.21 -1.35 12.18
C ARG A 323 -3.82 -1.19 12.77
N ASP A 324 -3.44 -2.09 13.69
CA ASP A 324 -2.35 -1.77 14.63
C ASP A 324 -0.96 -1.84 13.98
N ASN A 325 -0.76 -2.70 12.97
CA ASN A 325 0.54 -2.85 12.29
C ASN A 325 0.99 -1.58 11.59
N PHE A 326 0.07 -0.88 10.93
CA PHE A 326 0.37 0.41 10.32
C PHE A 326 0.85 1.41 11.39
N LEU A 327 0.16 1.51 12.51
CA LEU A 327 0.56 2.42 13.59
C LEU A 327 1.90 2.02 14.22
N ALA A 328 2.18 0.72 14.30
CA ALA A 328 3.44 0.20 14.84
C ALA A 328 4.65 0.44 13.93
N VAL A 329 4.45 0.54 12.60
CA VAL A 329 5.54 0.77 11.64
C VAL A 329 5.95 2.25 11.53
N LEU A 330 5.14 3.17 12.06
CA LEU A 330 5.43 4.61 12.07
C LEU A 330 6.59 4.97 13.01
N PRO A 331 7.13 6.21 12.91
CA PRO A 331 8.13 6.71 13.85
C PRO A 331 7.62 6.64 15.28
N LYS A 332 8.47 6.16 16.20
CA LYS A 332 8.16 6.23 17.62
C LYS A 332 8.30 7.70 18.01
N GLY A 333 7.17 8.36 18.31
CA GLY A 333 7.16 9.78 18.69
C GLY A 333 8.28 10.09 19.69
N LYS A 334 8.96 11.23 19.50
CA LYS A 334 9.99 11.67 20.45
C LYS A 334 9.35 11.74 21.84
N LYS A 335 9.82 10.91 22.76
CA LYS A 335 9.47 11.02 24.18
C LYS A 335 9.85 12.38 24.75
#